data_AF-A0A3D5QDQ5-F1
#
_entry.id   AF-A0A3D5QDQ5-F1
#
_cell.length_a   1.000
_cell.length_b   1.000
_cell.length_c   1.000
_cell.angle_alpha   90.00
_cell.angle_beta   90.00
_cell.angle_gamma   90.00
#
_symmetry.space_group_name_H-M   'P 1'
#
loop_
_entity.id
_entity.type
_entity.pdbx_description
1 polymer ?
#
loop_
_entity_poly.entity_id
_entity_poly.type
_entity_poly.pdbx_seq_one_letter_code
_entity_poly.pdbx_strand_id
1 'polypeptide(L)'
;KPKIEIFRKNHSDELLCADNPSLVAVATNDKNNNTLEGIKNILDLDNTKEIADFIEKHYIQKSYGRVSLTVNGEKIKLNQFARDIVESTLKGVISQLKGCENPKDIDIKIKDK
;
A
#
# COMPACT_ATOMS: atom_id res chain seq x y z
N LYS A 1 -14.43 4.02 -4.12
CA LYS A 1 -12.97 4.14 -4.40
C LYS A 1 -12.41 5.19 -3.47
N PRO A 2 -11.24 4.99 -2.84
CA PRO A 2 -10.67 5.96 -1.90
C PRO A 2 -10.48 7.32 -2.60
N LYS A 3 -10.78 8.40 -1.89
CA LYS A 3 -10.69 9.79 -2.37
C LYS A 3 -9.78 10.62 -1.48
N ILE A 4 -8.91 11.39 -2.11
CA ILE A 4 -8.22 12.51 -1.46
C ILE A 4 -8.87 13.77 -2.01
N GLU A 5 -9.42 14.61 -1.13
CA GLU A 5 -9.99 15.90 -1.52
C GLU A 5 -8.92 16.98 -1.49
N ILE A 6 -8.94 17.90 -2.46
CA ILE A 6 -8.07 19.08 -2.48
C ILE A 6 -8.87 20.25 -1.92
N PHE A 7 -8.45 20.78 -0.78
CA PHE A 7 -9.01 21.97 -0.17
C PHE A 7 -8.01 23.13 -0.28
N ARG A 8 -8.45 24.29 -0.74
CA ARG A 8 -7.57 25.46 -0.91
C ARG A 8 -8.18 26.68 -0.25
N LYS A 9 -7.36 27.43 0.46
CA LYS A 9 -7.72 28.74 0.97
C LYS A 9 -8.27 29.63 -0.15
N ASN A 10 -9.38 30.32 0.12
CA ASN A 10 -10.03 31.26 -0.80
C ASN A 10 -10.58 30.64 -2.11
N HIS A 11 -10.74 29.32 -2.17
CA HIS A 11 -11.36 28.64 -3.32
C HIS A 11 -12.71 28.01 -2.96
N SER A 12 -12.82 27.43 -1.76
CA SER A 12 -14.05 26.88 -1.20
C SER A 12 -14.01 27.05 0.32
N ASP A 13 -15.16 27.29 0.93
CA ASP A 13 -15.32 27.34 2.39
C ASP A 13 -15.73 25.99 2.97
N GLU A 14 -16.13 25.04 2.10
CA GLU A 14 -16.67 23.73 2.48
C GLU A 14 -15.91 22.58 1.79
N LEU A 15 -15.95 21.41 2.44
CA LEU A 15 -15.49 20.13 1.88
C LEU A 15 -16.64 19.42 1.16
N LEU A 16 -16.43 19.06 -0.10
CA LEU A 16 -17.40 18.37 -0.94
C LEU A 16 -17.57 16.89 -0.57
N CYS A 17 -16.58 16.29 0.07
CA CYS A 17 -16.57 14.88 0.44
C CYS A 17 -16.59 14.65 1.95
N ALA A 18 -16.92 15.65 2.79
CA ALA A 18 -16.94 15.52 4.24
C ALA A 18 -17.76 14.29 4.71
N ASP A 19 -18.96 14.11 4.17
CA ASP A 19 -19.85 12.99 4.50
C ASP A 19 -19.61 11.74 3.63
N ASN A 20 -18.59 11.76 2.77
CA ASN A 20 -18.31 10.63 1.88
C ASN A 20 -17.48 9.58 2.65
N PRO A 21 -17.99 8.36 2.85
CA PRO A 21 -17.26 7.31 3.58
C PRO A 21 -15.98 6.85 2.86
N SER A 22 -15.81 7.22 1.59
CA SER A 22 -14.58 6.96 0.84
C SER A 22 -13.55 8.10 0.93
N LEU A 23 -13.81 9.19 1.66
CA LEU A 23 -12.80 10.22 1.93
C LEU A 23 -11.75 9.67 2.88
N VAL A 24 -10.50 9.66 2.43
CA VAL A 24 -9.38 9.07 3.18
C VAL A 24 -8.35 10.10 3.63
N ALA A 25 -8.29 11.26 2.97
CA ALA A 25 -7.46 12.38 3.35
C ALA A 25 -7.94 13.68 2.68
N VAL A 26 -7.54 14.81 3.24
CA VAL A 26 -7.64 16.14 2.60
C VAL A 26 -6.24 16.69 2.40
N ALA A 27 -5.90 17.10 1.18
CA ALA A 27 -4.67 17.82 0.87
C ALA A 27 -4.96 19.33 0.83
N THR A 28 -4.26 20.10 1.67
CA THR A 28 -4.56 21.52 1.89
C THR A 28 -3.32 22.39 2.02
N ASN A 29 -3.44 23.65 1.58
CA ASN A 29 -2.48 24.72 1.89
C ASN A 29 -2.90 25.57 3.10
N ASP A 30 -4.00 25.20 3.78
CA ASP A 30 -4.57 25.87 4.95
C ASP A 30 -4.88 24.87 6.06
N LYS A 31 -3.82 24.33 6.67
CA LYS A 31 -3.91 23.24 7.67
C LYS A 31 -4.65 23.62 8.96
N ASN A 32 -4.76 24.92 9.25
CA ASN A 32 -5.38 25.44 10.46
C ASN A 32 -6.84 25.87 10.24
N ASN A 33 -7.43 25.53 9.10
CA ASN A 33 -8.81 25.88 8.79
C ASN A 33 -9.80 25.02 9.60
N ASN A 34 -10.78 25.66 10.23
CA ASN A 34 -11.79 24.96 11.06
C ASN A 34 -12.63 23.96 10.25
N THR A 35 -12.79 24.13 8.94
CA THR A 35 -13.49 23.17 8.06
C THR A 35 -12.82 21.79 8.03
N LEU A 36 -11.56 21.69 8.47
CA LEU A 36 -10.81 20.43 8.55
C LEU A 36 -10.95 19.71 9.90
N GLU A 37 -11.72 20.26 10.84
CA GLU A 37 -11.96 19.62 12.13
C GLU A 37 -12.61 18.24 11.93
N GLY A 38 -12.07 17.22 12.61
CA GLY A 38 -12.54 15.84 12.48
C GLY A 38 -12.00 15.07 11.26
N ILE A 39 -11.25 15.70 10.35
CA ILE A 39 -10.59 15.01 9.25
C ILE A 39 -9.39 14.21 9.76
N LYS A 40 -9.41 12.89 9.52
CA LYS A 40 -8.40 11.97 10.05
C LYS A 40 -6.99 12.21 9.51
N ASN A 41 -6.86 12.50 8.22
CA ASN A 41 -5.57 12.69 7.55
C ASN A 41 -5.59 14.02 6.81
N ILE A 42 -4.79 14.97 7.27
CA ILE A 42 -4.57 16.27 6.62
C ILE A 42 -3.16 16.26 6.06
N LEU A 43 -3.05 16.40 4.74
CA LEU A 43 -1.78 16.39 4.00
C LEU A 43 -1.44 17.81 3.57
N ASP A 44 -0.15 18.14 3.52
CA ASP A 44 0.28 19.38 2.88
C ASP A 44 0.09 19.30 1.37
N LEU A 45 -0.67 20.24 0.80
CA LEU A 45 -0.87 20.30 -0.64
C LEU A 45 0.43 20.60 -1.39
N ASP A 46 1.34 21.37 -0.77
CA ASP A 46 2.59 21.79 -1.38
C ASP A 46 3.72 20.76 -1.16
N ASN A 47 3.52 19.79 -0.27
CA ASN A 47 4.44 18.67 -0.07
C ASN A 47 4.04 17.47 -0.91
N THR A 48 4.41 17.47 -2.20
CA THR A 48 4.12 16.36 -3.11
C THR A 48 4.67 15.02 -2.59
N LYS A 49 5.80 15.02 -1.87
CA LYS A 49 6.38 13.81 -1.30
C LYS A 49 5.49 13.19 -0.23
N GLU A 50 4.92 14.00 0.66
CA GLU A 50 3.99 13.54 1.70
C GLU A 50 2.75 12.87 1.09
N ILE A 51 2.19 13.48 0.05
CA ILE A 51 1.03 12.93 -0.66
C ILE A 51 1.38 11.60 -1.33
N ALA A 52 2.53 11.54 -2.01
CA ALA A 52 3.02 10.31 -2.65
C ALA A 52 3.24 9.21 -1.62
N ASP A 53 3.96 9.49 -0.53
CA ASP A 53 4.23 8.55 0.56
C ASP A 53 2.92 8.05 1.20
N PHE A 54 1.91 8.92 1.38
CA PHE A 54 0.60 8.55 1.90
C PHE A 54 -0.11 7.55 0.97
N ILE A 55 -0.16 7.85 -0.33
CA ILE A 55 -0.78 6.98 -1.33
C ILE A 55 -0.04 5.64 -1.37
N GLU A 56 1.28 5.70 -1.39
CA GLU A 56 2.13 4.53 -1.42
C GLU A 56 1.87 3.62 -0.23
N LYS A 57 2.06 4.12 1.00
CA LYS A 57 1.91 3.35 2.23
C LYS A 57 0.55 2.68 2.37
N HIS A 58 -0.52 3.38 1.99
CA HIS A 58 -1.88 2.91 2.27
C HIS A 58 -2.52 2.13 1.12
N TYR A 59 -2.08 2.37 -0.13
CA TYR A 59 -2.76 1.84 -1.32
C TYR A 59 -1.85 1.14 -2.34
N ILE A 60 -0.53 1.38 -2.34
CA ILE A 60 0.40 0.80 -3.34
C ILE A 60 1.39 -0.21 -2.72
N GLN A 61 2.05 0.14 -1.62
CA GLN A 61 3.15 -0.58 -0.97
C GLN A 61 2.74 -1.95 -0.38
N LYS A 62 1.48 -2.37 -0.52
CA LYS A 62 1.09 -3.77 -0.36
C LYS A 62 1.64 -4.70 -1.46
N SER A 63 2.35 -4.18 -2.48
CA SER A 63 2.65 -4.95 -3.70
C SER A 63 4.08 -4.88 -4.24
N TYR A 64 5.10 -4.62 -3.42
CA TYR A 64 6.46 -5.00 -3.82
C TYR A 64 6.62 -6.52 -3.65
N GLY A 65 6.37 -7.25 -4.73
CA GLY A 65 6.41 -8.70 -4.78
C GLY A 65 7.78 -9.25 -4.40
N ARG A 66 7.84 -9.94 -3.25
CA ARG A 66 9.01 -10.74 -2.81
C ARG A 66 9.12 -12.09 -3.50
N VAL A 67 8.10 -12.47 -4.28
CA VAL A 67 8.03 -13.78 -4.94
C VAL A 67 8.25 -13.62 -6.43
N SER A 68 9.38 -14.15 -6.91
CA SER A 68 9.62 -14.41 -8.33
C SER A 68 9.40 -15.89 -8.63
N LEU A 69 8.57 -16.20 -9.61
CA LEU A 69 8.40 -17.57 -10.09
C LEU A 69 9.08 -17.72 -11.45
N THR A 70 9.91 -18.76 -11.58
CA THR A 70 10.50 -19.17 -12.85
C THR A 70 10.06 -20.61 -13.14
N VAL A 71 9.48 -20.84 -14.32
CA VAL A 71 9.06 -22.18 -14.77
C VAL A 71 9.77 -22.46 -16.08
N ASN A 72 10.53 -23.57 -16.16
CA ASN A 72 11.32 -23.94 -17.34
C ASN A 72 12.25 -22.84 -17.86
N GLY A 73 12.80 -22.03 -16.94
CA GLY A 73 13.69 -20.91 -17.28
C GLY A 73 12.96 -19.61 -17.62
N GLU A 74 11.63 -19.61 -17.73
CA GLU A 74 10.84 -18.42 -18.02
C GLU A 74 10.26 -17.77 -16.77
N LYS A 75 10.36 -16.44 -16.69
CA LYS A 75 9.81 -15.66 -15.57
C LYS A 75 8.30 -15.52 -15.71
N ILE A 76 7.56 -16.06 -14.74
CA ILE A 76 6.10 -16.01 -14.72
C ILE A 76 5.61 -14.80 -13.92
N LYS A 77 4.76 -13.98 -14.55
CA LYS A 77 4.12 -12.85 -13.88
C LYS A 77 2.95 -13.34 -13.02
N LEU A 78 3.13 -13.28 -11.70
CA LEU A 78 2.07 -13.57 -10.74
C LEU A 78 1.19 -12.34 -10.49
N ASN A 79 -0.12 -12.56 -10.37
CA ASN A 79 -1.05 -11.54 -9.85
C ASN A 79 -0.95 -11.43 -8.31
N GLN A 80 -1.65 -10.47 -7.71
CA GLN A 80 -1.55 -10.23 -6.26
C GLN A 80 -1.96 -11.46 -5.44
N PHE A 81 -3.12 -12.05 -5.75
CA PHE A 81 -3.65 -13.22 -5.06
C PHE A 81 -2.68 -14.41 -5.09
N ALA A 82 -2.13 -14.74 -6.26
CA ALA A 82 -1.17 -15.83 -6.42
C ALA A 82 0.15 -15.57 -5.66
N ARG A 83 0.63 -14.33 -5.63
CA ARG A 83 1.82 -13.96 -4.85
C ARG A 83 1.60 -14.14 -3.36
N ASP A 84 0.47 -13.67 -2.84
CA ASP A 84 0.16 -13.71 -1.40
C ASP A 84 0.06 -15.14 -0.88
N ILE A 85 -0.55 -16.04 -1.67
CA ILE A 85 -0.65 -17.46 -1.34
C ILE A 85 0.73 -18.12 -1.30
N VAL A 86 1.51 -17.96 -2.37
CA VAL A 86 2.84 -18.59 -2.46
C VAL A 86 3.73 -18.11 -1.31
N GLU A 87 3.76 -16.80 -1.06
CA GLU A 87 4.59 -16.24 0.01
C GLU A 87 4.20 -16.79 1.39
N SER A 88 2.90 -16.74 1.73
CA SER A 88 2.40 -17.12 3.05
C SER A 88 2.59 -18.62 3.30
N THR A 89 2.28 -19.46 2.30
CA THR A 89 2.46 -20.91 2.39
C THR A 89 3.92 -21.28 2.58
N LEU A 90 4.83 -20.73 1.76
CA LEU A 90 6.25 -21.06 1.84
C LEU A 90 6.85 -20.60 3.18
N LYS A 91 6.57 -19.37 3.63
CA LYS A 91 7.03 -18.91 4.96
C LYS A 91 6.50 -19.77 6.09
N GLY A 92 5.22 -20.15 6.03
CA GLY A 92 4.60 -21.03 7.01
C GLY A 92 5.34 -22.37 7.11
N VAL A 93 5.53 -23.06 5.98
CA VAL A 93 6.22 -24.35 5.93
C VAL A 93 7.68 -24.22 6.39
N ILE A 94 8.42 -23.26 5.86
CA ILE A 94 9.85 -23.10 6.14
C ILE A 94 10.10 -22.71 7.61
N SER A 95 9.22 -21.91 8.22
CA SER A 95 9.36 -21.51 9.64
C SER A 95 9.33 -22.67 10.63
N GLN A 96 8.76 -23.81 10.23
CA GLN A 96 8.69 -25.01 11.06
C GLN A 96 9.96 -25.88 10.94
N LEU A 97 10.86 -25.56 10.00
CA LEU A 97 12.12 -26.24 9.85
C LEU A 97 13.11 -25.71 10.90
N LYS A 98 13.84 -26.63 11.52
CA LYS A 98 14.83 -26.31 12.55
C LYS A 98 15.85 -25.28 12.03
N GLY A 99 15.98 -24.14 12.71
CA GLY A 99 16.91 -23.08 12.35
C GLY A 99 16.42 -22.13 11.25
N CYS A 100 15.15 -22.21 10.87
CA CYS A 100 14.53 -21.39 9.82
C CYS A 100 13.37 -20.52 10.35
N GLU A 101 13.33 -20.22 11.64
CA GLU A 101 12.18 -19.60 12.33
C GLU A 101 11.86 -18.17 11.81
N ASN A 102 12.84 -17.48 11.23
CA ASN A 102 12.66 -16.16 10.63
C ASN A 102 13.44 -16.04 9.30
N PRO A 103 12.96 -16.69 8.22
CA PRO A 103 13.68 -16.75 6.97
C PRO A 103 13.63 -15.39 6.26
N LYS A 104 14.80 -14.84 5.93
CA LYS A 104 14.93 -13.55 5.23
C LYS A 104 14.90 -13.70 3.71
N ASP A 105 15.45 -14.80 3.22
CA ASP A 105 15.51 -15.16 1.81
C ASP A 105 15.24 -16.68 1.68
N ILE A 106 14.47 -17.06 0.67
CA ILE A 106 14.00 -18.43 0.46
C ILE A 106 14.14 -18.73 -1.04
N ASP A 107 15.08 -19.62 -1.39
CA ASP A 107 15.23 -20.17 -2.73
C ASP A 107 14.73 -21.63 -2.74
N ILE A 108 13.82 -21.95 -3.66
CA ILE A 108 13.22 -23.28 -3.79
C ILE A 108 13.35 -23.73 -5.24
N LYS A 109 14.03 -24.86 -5.43
CA LYS A 109 14.22 -25.48 -6.73
C LYS A 109 13.56 -26.86 -6.75
N ILE A 110 12.53 -27.00 -7.57
CA ILE A 110 11.84 -28.28 -7.79
C ILE A 110 12.32 -28.82 -9.13
N LYS A 111 12.76 -30.08 -9.14
CA LYS A 111 13.12 -30.82 -10.36
C LYS A 111 12.20 -32.03 -10.45
N ASP A 112 11.70 -32.33 -11.63
CA ASP A 112 11.05 -33.61 -11.88
C ASP A 112 12.09 -34.74 -11.89
N LYS A 113 11.66 -35.97 -11.58
CA LYS A 113 12.55 -37.14 -11.50
C LYS A 113 12.85 -37.75 -12.86
#